data_AF-A0A2E7ERK1-F1
#
_entry.id   AF-A0A2E7ERK1-F1
#
_cell.length_a   1.000
_cell.length_b   1.000
_cell.length_c   1.000
_cell.angle_alpha   90.00
_cell.angle_beta   90.00
_cell.angle_gamma   90.00
#
_symmetry.space_group_name_H-M   'P 1'
#
loop_
_entity.id
_entity.type
_entity.pdbx_description
1 polymer ?
#
loop_
_entity_poly.entity_id
_entity_poly.type
_entity_poly.pdbx_seq_one_letter_code
_entity_poly.pdbx_strand_id
1 'polypeptide(L)'
;MHYGPTFGVLGVPLPVSPYFQDAKEDEFWEHERYDRVPILGPITSGGPANALDPPSDDEVIRALERSHPVEGGIPFLHEVQRNNVVIRKELIADYVDPPRFYPMIGPAQLHHAHYKCTVYFTEVKRVGWPVPHTLTDEDAREVIYIDHNHLHMVGNVDMGSSPGQ
;
A
#
# COMPACT_ATOMS: atom_id res chain seq x y z
N MET A 1 22.36 -37.92 1.66
CA MET A 1 20.97 -37.45 1.78
C MET A 1 20.70 -37.24 3.26
N HIS A 2 20.78 -35.99 3.73
CA HIS A 2 20.58 -35.67 5.14
C HIS A 2 19.09 -35.41 5.35
N TYR A 3 18.39 -36.37 5.95
CA TYR A 3 17.03 -36.17 6.43
C TYR A 3 17.10 -35.24 7.65
N GLY A 4 16.41 -34.11 7.59
CA GLY A 4 16.30 -33.16 8.69
C GLY A 4 15.70 -33.79 9.96
N PRO A 5 15.67 -33.04 11.09
CA PRO A 5 15.30 -33.58 12.39
C PRO A 5 13.90 -34.23 12.35
N THR A 6 13.83 -35.51 12.72
CA THR A 6 12.61 -36.32 12.72
C THR A 6 11.93 -36.21 14.09
N PHE A 7 10.85 -35.43 14.18
CA PHE A 7 10.15 -35.13 15.45
C PHE A 7 9.12 -36.19 15.89
N GLY A 8 9.09 -37.39 15.31
CA GLY A 8 8.19 -38.47 15.76
C GLY A 8 6.70 -38.06 15.75
N VAL A 9 5.95 -38.38 16.81
CA VAL A 9 4.52 -38.00 16.97
C VAL A 9 4.32 -36.47 17.10
N LEU A 10 5.38 -35.72 17.41
CA LEU A 10 5.42 -34.25 17.35
C LEU A 10 5.84 -33.72 15.97
N GLY A 11 6.11 -34.63 15.02
CA GLY A 11 6.39 -34.34 13.61
C GLY A 11 5.15 -34.27 12.73
N VAL A 12 3.94 -34.33 13.31
CA VAL A 12 2.73 -33.90 12.59
C VAL A 12 2.94 -32.41 12.30
N PRO A 13 3.01 -31.98 11.03
CA PRO A 13 3.17 -30.57 10.73
C PRO A 13 2.01 -29.83 11.39
N LEU A 14 2.31 -29.02 12.40
CA LEU A 14 1.32 -28.07 12.91
C LEU A 14 0.97 -27.20 11.70
N PRO A 15 -0.29 -27.24 11.23
CA PRO A 15 -0.67 -26.45 10.08
C PRO A 15 -0.39 -24.99 10.43
N VAL A 16 0.42 -24.34 9.59
CA VAL A 16 0.60 -22.90 9.70
C VAL A 16 -0.79 -22.29 9.50
N SER A 17 -1.21 -21.44 10.44
CA SER A 17 -2.48 -20.74 10.30
C SER A 17 -2.51 -20.01 8.96
N PRO A 18 -3.59 -20.11 8.16
CA PRO A 18 -3.73 -19.38 6.91
C PRO A 18 -3.39 -17.89 7.05
N TYR A 19 -3.67 -17.30 8.23
CA TYR A 19 -3.31 -15.93 8.58
C TYR A 19 -1.83 -15.59 8.34
N PHE A 20 -0.89 -16.46 8.71
CA PHE A 20 0.54 -16.17 8.54
C PHE A 20 1.00 -16.29 7.09
N GLN A 21 0.32 -17.14 6.31
CA GLN A 21 0.59 -17.23 4.87
C GLN A 21 0.07 -15.97 4.18
N ASP A 22 -1.18 -15.59 4.45
CA ASP A 22 -1.84 -14.42 3.87
C ASP A 22 -1.07 -13.13 4.17
N ALA A 23 -0.66 -12.93 5.42
CA ALA A 23 0.17 -11.79 5.81
C ALA A 23 1.48 -11.69 5.01
N LYS A 24 2.07 -12.82 4.58
CA LYS A 24 3.29 -12.82 3.76
C LYS A 24 3.02 -12.57 2.29
N GLU A 25 1.88 -13.04 1.78
CA GLU A 25 1.42 -12.75 0.43
C GLU A 25 1.08 -11.25 0.29
N ASP A 26 0.41 -10.68 1.29
CA ASP A 26 0.10 -9.26 1.39
C ASP A 26 1.35 -8.39 1.48
N GLU A 27 2.33 -8.75 2.32
CA GLU A 27 3.61 -8.02 2.42
C GLU A 27 4.33 -7.97 1.06
N PHE A 28 4.39 -9.09 0.34
CA PHE A 28 5.01 -9.13 -0.98
C PHE A 28 4.23 -8.29 -2.00
N TRP A 29 2.91 -8.35 -1.97
CA TRP A 29 2.03 -7.63 -2.87
C TRP A 29 2.10 -6.11 -2.66
N GLU A 30 2.13 -5.65 -1.40
CA GLU A 30 2.34 -4.24 -1.05
C GLU A 30 3.71 -3.75 -1.55
N HIS A 31 4.77 -4.54 -1.29
CA HIS A 31 6.11 -4.21 -1.74
C HIS A 31 6.19 -4.11 -3.28
N GLU A 32 5.58 -5.06 -4.00
CA GLU A 32 5.58 -5.06 -5.46
C GLU A 32 4.88 -3.83 -6.05
N ARG A 33 3.74 -3.43 -5.47
CA ARG A 33 2.86 -2.42 -6.06
C ARG A 33 3.10 -0.99 -5.57
N TYR A 34 3.37 -0.79 -4.29
CA TYR A 34 3.32 0.54 -3.67
C TYR A 34 4.66 1.02 -3.14
N ASP A 35 5.52 0.11 -2.63
CA ASP A 35 6.82 0.53 -2.05
C ASP A 35 7.89 0.80 -3.11
N ARG A 36 7.70 0.33 -4.35
CA ARG A 36 8.65 0.55 -5.45
C ARG A 36 8.48 1.93 -6.07
N VAL A 37 9.54 2.74 -6.02
CA VAL A 37 9.61 4.04 -6.67
C VAL A 37 9.95 3.88 -8.16
N PRO A 38 9.06 4.26 -9.09
CA PRO A 38 9.38 4.19 -10.51
C PRO A 38 10.39 5.26 -10.91
N ILE A 39 11.29 4.90 -11.84
CA ILE A 39 12.24 5.81 -12.48
C ILE A 39 11.72 6.06 -13.89
N LEU A 40 11.28 7.29 -14.14
CA LEU A 40 10.73 7.75 -15.41
C LEU A 40 11.79 8.47 -16.25
N GLY A 41 11.48 8.61 -17.53
CA GLY A 41 12.26 9.44 -18.44
C GLY A 41 12.26 10.93 -18.05
N PRO A 42 13.09 11.74 -18.72
CA PRO A 42 13.16 13.17 -18.48
C PRO A 42 11.82 13.86 -18.71
N ILE A 43 11.51 14.84 -17.87
CA ILE A 43 10.37 15.73 -18.07
C ILE A 43 10.57 16.44 -19.41
N THR A 44 9.66 16.22 -20.36
CA THR A 44 9.74 16.83 -21.68
C THR A 44 9.63 18.35 -21.57
N SER A 45 10.49 19.07 -22.28
CA SER A 45 10.58 20.53 -22.20
C SER A 45 9.24 21.18 -22.60
N GLY A 46 8.49 21.67 -21.62
CA GLY A 46 7.25 22.44 -21.81
C GLY A 46 5.96 21.74 -21.38
N GLY A 47 6.00 20.48 -20.94
CA GLY A 47 4.84 19.83 -20.32
C GLY A 47 4.68 20.26 -18.85
N PRO A 48 3.45 20.36 -18.30
CA PRO A 48 3.28 20.51 -16.87
C PRO A 48 3.84 19.25 -16.20
N ALA A 49 4.69 19.43 -15.18
CA ALA A 49 5.13 18.34 -14.31
C ALA A 49 3.96 17.97 -13.38
N ASN A 50 2.91 17.41 -13.95
CA ASN A 50 1.79 16.88 -13.19
C ASN A 50 2.14 15.48 -12.73
N ALA A 51 1.83 15.17 -11.47
CA ALA A 51 1.87 13.83 -10.94
C ALA A 51 1.13 12.85 -11.86
N LEU A 52 1.63 11.61 -11.95
CA LEU A 52 1.09 10.54 -12.78
C LEU A 52 -0.41 10.35 -12.59
N ASP A 53 -0.76 9.55 -11.58
CA ASP A 53 -2.11 9.08 -11.32
C ASP A 53 -2.40 9.27 -9.83
N PRO A 54 -3.65 9.61 -9.48
CA PRO A 54 -4.09 9.61 -8.09
C PRO A 54 -3.96 8.20 -7.48
N PRO A 55 -3.86 8.09 -6.14
CA PRO A 55 -3.80 6.80 -5.45
C PRO A 55 -4.96 5.92 -5.87
N SER A 56 -4.70 4.63 -6.06
CA SER A 56 -5.75 3.66 -6.42
C SER A 56 -6.72 3.49 -5.25
N ASP A 57 -7.98 3.12 -5.52
CA ASP A 57 -8.93 2.82 -4.44
C ASP A 57 -8.41 1.70 -3.55
N ASP A 58 -7.78 0.68 -4.15
CA ASP A 58 -7.14 -0.45 -3.49
C ASP A 58 -6.03 -0.01 -2.53
N GLU A 59 -5.18 0.92 -2.98
CA GLU A 59 -4.12 1.50 -2.15
C GLU A 59 -4.67 2.26 -0.95
N VAL A 60 -5.74 3.04 -1.15
CA VAL A 60 -6.43 3.74 -0.07
C VAL A 60 -7.04 2.76 0.92
N ILE A 61 -7.67 1.68 0.46
CA ILE A 61 -8.27 0.66 1.33
C ILE A 61 -7.20 -0.11 2.11
N ARG A 62 -6.05 -0.43 1.49
CA ARG A 62 -4.93 -1.09 2.17
C ARG A 62 -4.28 -0.18 3.21
N ALA A 63 -4.07 1.09 2.86
CA ALA A 63 -3.62 2.08 3.82
C ALA A 63 -4.62 2.27 4.98
N LEU A 64 -5.94 2.23 4.68
CA LEU A 64 -6.98 2.27 5.69
C LEU A 64 -6.86 1.08 6.63
N GLU A 65 -6.71 -0.14 6.08
CA GLU A 65 -6.59 -1.38 6.85
C GLU A 65 -5.39 -1.37 7.80
N ARG A 66 -4.27 -0.75 7.41
CA ARG A 66 -3.10 -0.57 8.28
C ARG A 66 -3.38 0.39 9.45
N SER A 67 -4.13 1.47 9.22
CA SER A 67 -4.46 2.45 10.26
C SER A 67 -5.64 2.04 11.16
N HIS A 68 -6.60 1.36 10.56
CA HIS A 68 -7.87 0.97 11.14
C HIS A 68 -8.16 -0.41 10.56
N PRO A 69 -7.89 -1.51 11.27
CA PRO A 69 -8.09 -2.85 10.74
C PRO A 69 -9.53 -3.34 10.91
N VAL A 70 -10.08 -3.99 9.88
CA VAL A 70 -11.30 -4.80 9.92
C VAL A 70 -10.96 -6.28 10.06
N GLU A 71 -9.82 -6.70 9.54
CA GLU A 71 -9.34 -8.06 9.58
C GLU A 71 -8.77 -8.43 10.97
N GLY A 72 -8.77 -9.73 11.31
CA GLY A 72 -8.15 -10.26 12.53
C GLY A 72 -9.10 -10.53 13.70
N GLY A 73 -10.40 -10.37 13.52
CA GLY A 73 -11.43 -10.79 14.48
C GLY A 73 -11.61 -12.32 14.56
N ILE A 74 -12.23 -12.80 15.64
CA ILE A 74 -12.63 -14.21 15.74
C ILE A 74 -14.13 -14.27 15.40
N PRO A 75 -14.54 -15.06 14.37
CA PRO A 75 -15.93 -15.19 13.99
C PRO A 75 -16.83 -15.47 15.19
N PHE A 76 -18.00 -14.84 15.22
CA PHE A 76 -18.99 -14.88 16.30
C PHE A 76 -18.57 -14.29 17.65
N LEU A 77 -17.29 -13.95 17.88
CA LEU A 77 -16.82 -13.31 19.10
C LEU A 77 -16.58 -11.81 18.92
N HIS A 78 -15.93 -11.44 17.83
CA HIS A 78 -15.63 -10.05 17.49
C HIS A 78 -15.49 -9.95 15.97
N GLU A 79 -16.42 -9.20 15.37
CA GLU A 79 -16.44 -8.95 13.94
C GLU A 79 -16.61 -7.45 13.71
N VAL A 80 -15.77 -6.89 12.85
CA VAL A 80 -15.86 -5.50 12.38
C VAL A 80 -16.24 -5.55 10.92
N GLN A 81 -17.17 -4.71 10.49
CA GLN A 81 -17.61 -4.60 9.11
C GLN A 81 -17.59 -3.14 8.70
N ARG A 82 -17.09 -2.86 7.50
CA ARG A 82 -17.23 -1.55 6.83
C ARG A 82 -18.20 -1.66 5.67
N ASN A 83 -19.17 -0.77 5.65
CA ASN A 83 -20.21 -0.73 4.62
C ASN A 83 -20.28 0.67 4.00
N ASN A 84 -20.85 0.77 2.80
CA ASN A 84 -21.13 2.04 2.11
C ASN A 84 -19.89 2.94 1.97
N VAL A 85 -18.75 2.35 1.63
CA VAL A 85 -17.47 3.08 1.54
C VAL A 85 -17.52 4.09 0.38
N VAL A 86 -17.19 5.34 0.68
CA VAL A 86 -17.03 6.43 -0.29
C VAL A 86 -15.67 7.08 -0.08
N ILE A 87 -14.84 7.09 -1.14
CA ILE A 87 -13.49 7.64 -1.09
C ILE A 87 -13.46 8.98 -1.83
N ARG A 88 -13.00 10.04 -1.15
CA ARG A 88 -12.71 11.35 -1.76
C ARG A 88 -11.21 11.60 -1.77
N LYS A 89 -10.64 11.79 -2.96
CA LYS A 89 -9.20 12.04 -3.15
C LYS A 89 -8.97 13.50 -3.49
N GLU A 90 -8.04 14.13 -2.78
CA GLU A 90 -7.67 15.55 -2.94
C GLU A 90 -6.15 15.66 -3.10
N LEU A 91 -5.69 16.31 -4.18
CA LEU A 91 -4.27 16.63 -4.36
C LEU A 91 -3.93 17.86 -3.51
N ILE A 92 -2.98 17.73 -2.58
CA ILE A 92 -2.56 18.81 -1.69
C ILE A 92 -1.36 19.56 -2.26
N ALA A 93 -0.38 18.81 -2.77
CA ALA A 93 0.86 19.39 -3.28
C ALA A 93 1.42 18.52 -4.40
N ASP A 94 1.92 19.20 -5.42
CA ASP A 94 2.52 18.59 -6.61
C ASP A 94 3.69 19.48 -7.03
N TYR A 95 4.92 18.99 -6.83
CA TYR A 95 6.14 19.74 -7.14
C TYR A 95 7.33 18.84 -7.44
N VAL A 96 8.29 19.40 -8.17
CA VAL A 96 9.53 18.73 -8.56
C VAL A 96 10.73 19.40 -7.91
N ASP A 97 11.55 18.59 -7.25
CA ASP A 97 12.80 19.02 -6.64
C ASP A 97 13.86 19.40 -7.71
N PRO A 98 14.84 20.26 -7.37
CA PRO A 98 15.96 20.51 -8.26
C PRO A 98 16.76 19.23 -8.52
N PRO A 99 17.44 19.09 -9.68
CA PRO A 99 18.22 17.90 -10.00
C PRO A 99 19.28 17.58 -8.94
N ARG A 100 19.33 16.31 -8.51
CA ARG A 100 20.32 15.78 -7.56
C ARG A 100 20.95 14.51 -8.11
N PHE A 101 22.10 14.15 -7.56
CA PHE A 101 22.78 12.89 -7.89
C PHE A 101 22.36 11.79 -6.91
N TYR A 102 21.75 10.72 -7.44
CA TYR A 102 21.37 9.53 -6.70
C TYR A 102 22.35 8.38 -7.03
N PRO A 103 23.07 7.78 -6.07
CA PRO A 103 24.19 6.87 -6.34
C PRO A 103 23.89 5.69 -7.30
N MET A 104 22.68 5.12 -7.26
CA MET A 104 22.29 3.97 -8.09
C MET A 104 21.48 4.33 -9.35
N ILE A 105 21.06 5.59 -9.49
CA ILE A 105 20.21 6.07 -10.61
C ILE A 105 20.98 7.06 -11.50
N GLY A 106 21.86 7.87 -10.91
CA GLY A 106 22.53 8.99 -11.56
C GLY A 106 21.81 10.32 -11.32
N PRO A 107 21.99 11.31 -12.21
CA PRO A 107 21.32 12.60 -12.12
C PRO A 107 19.80 12.44 -12.34
N ALA A 108 19.01 12.77 -11.33
CA ALA A 108 17.55 12.72 -11.39
C ALA A 108 16.90 13.84 -10.58
N GLN A 109 15.66 14.16 -10.94
CA GLN A 109 14.75 15.02 -10.18
C GLN A 109 13.73 14.15 -9.45
N LEU A 110 13.45 14.46 -8.20
CA LEU A 110 12.39 13.82 -7.44
C LEU A 110 11.10 14.60 -7.62
N HIS A 111 10.04 13.92 -8.05
CA HIS A 111 8.71 14.46 -8.15
C HIS A 111 7.90 13.98 -6.95
N HIS A 112 7.41 14.94 -6.17
CA HIS A 112 6.56 14.73 -5.01
C HIS A 112 5.11 15.03 -5.36
N ALA A 113 4.23 14.06 -5.10
CA ALA A 113 2.79 14.24 -5.20
C ALA A 113 2.12 13.77 -3.90
N HIS A 114 1.52 14.70 -3.17
CA HIS A 114 0.90 14.46 -1.87
C HIS A 114 -0.62 14.47 -2.00
N TYR A 115 -1.24 13.35 -1.67
CA TYR A 115 -2.69 13.17 -1.70
C TYR A 115 -3.26 13.04 -0.29
N LYS A 116 -4.41 13.66 -0.08
CA LYS A 116 -5.30 13.39 1.04
C LYS A 116 -6.50 12.62 0.55
N CYS A 117 -6.69 11.43 1.11
CA CYS A 117 -7.82 10.59 0.85
C CYS A 117 -8.71 10.60 2.09
N THR A 118 -9.95 11.08 1.96
CA THR A 118 -10.95 10.98 3.02
C THR A 118 -11.89 9.83 2.69
N VAL A 119 -11.94 8.82 3.56
CA VAL A 119 -12.81 7.67 3.44
C VAL A 119 -13.99 7.87 4.37
N TYR A 120 -15.20 7.83 3.83
CA TYR A 120 -16.45 7.81 4.60
C TYR A 120 -17.01 6.40 4.56
N PHE A 121 -17.45 5.86 5.69
CA PHE A 121 -18.02 4.52 5.76
C PHE A 121 -18.95 4.37 6.98
N THR A 122 -19.82 3.37 6.93
CA THR A 122 -20.58 2.91 8.10
C THR A 122 -19.84 1.75 8.73
N GLU A 123 -19.49 1.86 10.00
CA GLU A 123 -18.87 0.77 10.77
C GLU A 123 -19.89 0.02 11.60
N VAL A 124 -19.90 -1.31 11.49
CA VAL A 124 -20.70 -2.18 12.35
C VAL A 124 -19.77 -3.14 13.07
N LYS A 125 -19.72 -3.02 14.40
CA LYS A 125 -18.95 -3.90 15.27
C LYS A 125 -19.88 -4.80 16.04
N ARG A 126 -19.79 -6.10 15.78
CA ARG A 126 -20.53 -7.15 16.49
C ARG A 126 -19.63 -7.78 17.54
N VAL A 127 -20.01 -7.63 18.80
CA VAL A 127 -19.31 -8.23 19.94
C VAL A 127 -20.19 -9.34 20.48
N GLY A 128 -19.70 -10.59 20.38
CA GLY A 128 -20.40 -11.78 20.86
C GLY A 128 -20.09 -12.16 22.31
N TRP A 129 -19.02 -11.62 22.91
CA TRP A 129 -18.57 -11.93 24.27
C TRP A 129 -17.85 -10.74 24.92
N PRO A 130 -17.93 -10.50 26.25
CA PRO A 130 -18.66 -11.27 27.28
C PRO A 130 -20.15 -10.99 27.36
N VAL A 131 -20.59 -9.81 26.92
CA VAL A 131 -22.00 -9.44 26.83
C VAL A 131 -22.29 -9.12 25.38
N PRO A 132 -23.17 -9.88 24.70
CA PRO A 132 -23.46 -9.66 23.30
C PRO A 132 -24.06 -8.27 23.04
N HIS A 133 -23.47 -7.50 22.14
CA HIS A 133 -24.00 -6.21 21.69
C HIS A 133 -23.47 -5.84 20.31
N THR A 134 -24.16 -4.92 19.65
CA THR A 134 -23.78 -4.37 18.35
C THR A 134 -23.58 -2.87 18.50
N LEU A 135 -22.46 -2.36 17.98
CA LEU A 135 -22.17 -0.94 17.87
C LEU A 135 -22.21 -0.58 16.40
N THR A 136 -22.93 0.50 16.08
CA THR A 136 -23.01 1.04 14.72
C THR A 136 -22.58 2.49 14.75
N ASP A 137 -21.60 2.83 13.93
CA ASP A 137 -21.20 4.21 13.65
C ASP A 137 -21.57 4.52 12.19
N GLU A 138 -22.59 5.35 12.01
CA GLU A 138 -23.16 5.66 10.69
C GLU A 138 -22.30 6.63 9.87
N ASP A 139 -21.52 7.49 10.56
CA ASP A 139 -20.77 8.61 9.97
C ASP A 139 -19.25 8.48 10.22
N ALA A 140 -18.74 7.25 10.31
CA ALA A 140 -17.32 7.00 10.49
C ALA A 140 -16.53 7.56 9.30
N ARG A 141 -15.41 8.22 9.60
CA ARG A 141 -14.54 8.82 8.60
C ARG A 141 -13.09 8.71 8.99
N GLU A 142 -12.25 8.43 8.01
CA GLU A 142 -10.81 8.38 8.18
C GLU A 142 -10.10 9.22 7.11
N VAL A 143 -8.99 9.84 7.51
CA VAL A 143 -8.17 10.68 6.61
C VAL A 143 -6.80 10.04 6.48
N ILE A 144 -6.47 9.66 5.25
CA ILE A 144 -5.23 8.97 4.90
C ILE A 144 -4.42 9.89 4.00
N TYR A 145 -3.16 10.06 4.35
CA TYR A 145 -2.19 10.76 3.52
C TYR A 145 -1.36 9.74 2.75
N ILE A 146 -1.32 9.89 1.42
CA ILE A 146 -0.58 9.01 0.53
C ILE A 146 0.35 9.86 -0.33
N ASP A 147 1.62 9.46 -0.37
CA ASP A 147 2.67 10.15 -1.11
C ASP A 147 3.09 9.32 -2.31
N HIS A 148 2.85 9.84 -3.50
CA HIS A 148 3.36 9.28 -4.74
C HIS A 148 4.65 10.00 -5.11
N ASN A 149 5.77 9.35 -4.82
CA ASN A 149 7.09 9.85 -5.17
C ASN A 149 7.66 9.07 -6.35
N HIS A 150 8.21 9.76 -7.33
CA HIS A 150 8.89 9.12 -8.46
C HIS A 150 10.07 9.97 -8.96
N LEU A 151 11.01 9.32 -9.63
CA LEU A 151 12.23 9.98 -10.11
C LEU A 151 12.11 10.23 -11.61
N HIS A 152 12.53 11.41 -12.07
CA HIS A 152 12.77 11.72 -13.46
C HIS A 152 14.25 11.79 -13.74
N MET A 153 14.76 11.00 -14.68
CA MET A 153 16.16 11.11 -15.09
C MET A 153 16.44 12.45 -15.77
N VAL A 154 17.60 13.07 -15.51
CA VAL A 154 17.99 14.36 -16.08
C VAL A 154 19.34 14.27 -16.76
N GLY A 155 19.44 14.85 -17.96
CA GLY A 155 20.65 14.84 -18.78
C GLY A 155 20.67 13.70 -19.79
N ASN A 156 21.68 13.72 -20.67
CA ASN A 156 21.85 12.69 -21.69
C ASN A 156 22.48 11.44 -21.05
N VAL A 157 21.66 10.68 -20.32
CA VAL A 157 22.09 9.41 -19.73
C VAL A 157 21.88 8.32 -20.78
N ASP A 158 22.96 7.82 -21.37
CA ASP A 158 22.92 6.63 -22.22
C ASP A 158 22.49 5.44 -21.35
N MET A 159 21.24 4.99 -21.49
CA MET A 159 20.71 3.83 -20.77
C MET A 159 21.33 2.49 -21.22
N GLY A 160 22.42 2.54 -21.99
CA GLY A 160 22.94 1.42 -22.76
C GLY A 160 21.98 1.02 -23.87
N SER A 161 22.52 0.54 -25.00
CA SER A 161 21.69 -0.05 -26.05
C SER A 161 20.93 -1.24 -25.46
N SER A 162 19.60 -1.24 -25.58
CA SER A 162 18.83 -2.46 -25.36
C SER A 162 19.37 -3.56 -26.28
N PRO A 163 19.64 -4.78 -25.78
CA PRO A 163 20.11 -5.86 -26.64
C PRO A 163 18.94 -6.31 -27.54
N GLY A 164 18.79 -5.71 -28.72
CA GLY A 164 17.75 -6.10 -29.68
C GLY A 164 17.30 -5.09 -30.72
N GLN A 165 18.20 -4.26 -31.27
CA GLN A 165 18.02 -3.71 -32.63
C GLN A 165 19.10 -4.29 -33.55
#